data_AF-A0A972RZM0-F1
#
_entry.id   AF-A0A972RZM0-F1
#
_cell.length_a   1.000
_cell.length_b   1.000
_cell.length_c   1.000
_cell.angle_alpha   90.00
_cell.angle_beta   90.00
_cell.angle_gamma   90.00
#
_symmetry.space_group_name_H-M   'P 1'
#
loop_
_entity.id
_entity.type
_entity.pdbx_description
1 polymer ?
#
loop_
_entity_poly.entity_id
_entity_poly.type
_entity_poly.pdbx_seq_one_letter_code
_entity_poly.pdbx_strand_id
1 'polypeptide(L)'
;MLDLNPGLMLFVLVIFFSLLYLLNQILYQPLLKFMDDRESSISNRLKSARELEGSSSELNAKADDILAKARAESNAIRESAVKEAKASAESRLAEKSKELEAKYQEFLSGLSREKRELEESLKAQLPLLKQSLNAKIDNL
;
A
#
# COMPACT_ATOMS: atom_id res chain seq x y z
N MET A 1 -82.20 -45.72 35.13
CA MET A 1 -81.75 -44.96 36.31
C MET A 1 -80.24 -44.89 36.22
N LEU A 2 -79.64 -43.71 36.36
CA LEU A 2 -78.19 -43.60 36.51
C LEU A 2 -77.84 -44.17 37.89
N ASP A 3 -77.42 -45.43 37.94
CA ASP A 3 -76.79 -45.98 39.13
C ASP A 3 -75.41 -45.34 39.26
N LEU A 4 -75.39 -44.20 39.96
CA LEU A 4 -74.19 -43.49 40.36
C LEU A 4 -73.46 -44.38 41.37
N ASN A 5 -72.56 -45.22 40.88
CA ASN A 5 -71.66 -46.00 41.72
C ASN A 5 -70.42 -45.13 42.06
N PRO A 6 -70.27 -44.67 43.32
CA PRO A 6 -69.16 -43.79 43.70
C PRO A 6 -67.78 -44.43 43.47
N GLY A 7 -67.69 -45.77 43.54
CA GLY A 7 -66.46 -46.52 43.29
C GLY A 7 -66.02 -46.45 41.82
N LEU A 8 -66.97 -46.58 40.88
CA LEU A 8 -66.70 -46.44 39.44
C LEU A 8 -66.28 -45.00 39.10
N MET A 9 -66.94 -44.01 39.71
CA MET A 9 -66.60 -42.60 39.50
C MET A 9 -65.18 -42.29 39.96
N LEU A 10 -64.77 -42.77 41.15
CA LEU A 10 -63.40 -42.62 41.63
C LEU A 10 -62.38 -43.31 40.73
N PHE A 11 -62.68 -44.52 40.25
CA PHE A 11 -61.79 -45.27 39.37
C PHE A 11 -61.57 -44.56 38.02
N VAL A 12 -62.64 -44.04 37.40
CA VAL A 12 -62.54 -43.23 36.17
C VAL A 12 -61.73 -41.96 36.41
N LEU A 13 -61.90 -41.30 37.56
CA LEU A 13 -61.14 -40.11 37.95
C LEU A 13 -59.64 -40.40 38.05
N VAL A 14 -59.28 -41.51 38.68
CA VAL A 14 -57.88 -41.97 38.78
C VAL A 14 -57.30 -42.22 37.39
N ILE A 15 -58.00 -42.96 36.53
CA ILE A 15 -57.55 -43.24 35.15
C ILE A 15 -57.39 -41.94 34.35
N PHE A 16 -58.34 -41.01 34.48
CA PHE A 16 -58.27 -39.72 33.78
C PHE A 16 -57.04 -38.92 34.19
N PHE A 17 -56.77 -38.79 35.49
CA PHE A 17 -55.57 -38.10 35.97
C PHE A 17 -54.27 -38.83 35.62
N SER A 18 -54.26 -40.17 35.68
CA SER A 18 -53.11 -40.96 35.21
C SER A 18 -52.84 -40.74 33.72
N LEU A 19 -53.88 -40.69 32.89
CA LEU A 19 -53.76 -40.42 31.46
C LEU A 19 -53.27 -38.99 31.18
N LEU A 20 -53.80 -38.00 31.89
CA LEU A 20 -53.33 -36.61 31.79
C LEU A 20 -51.85 -36.48 32.15
N TYR A 21 -51.43 -37.14 33.23
CA TYR A 21 -50.03 -37.14 33.64
C TYR A 21 -49.13 -37.76 32.56
N LEU A 22 -49.54 -38.91 32.00
CA LEU A 22 -48.81 -39.60 30.96
C LEU A 22 -48.72 -38.76 29.67
N LEU A 23 -49.82 -38.11 29.28
CA LEU A 23 -49.87 -37.26 28.08
C LEU A 23 -49.04 -35.98 28.25
N ASN A 24 -49.01 -35.40 29.45
CA ASN A 24 -48.14 -34.26 29.77
C ASN A 24 -46.67 -34.59 29.51
N GLN A 25 -46.21 -35.73 30.03
CA GLN A 25 -44.81 -36.13 29.90
C GLN A 25 -44.44 -36.56 28.47
N ILE A 26 -45.32 -37.30 27.78
CA ILE A 26 -45.01 -37.90 26.47
C ILE A 26 -45.26 -36.94 25.30
N LEU A 27 -46.25 -36.05 25.40
CA LEU A 27 -46.69 -35.24 24.26
C LEU A 27 -46.47 -33.74 24.48
N TYR A 28 -47.04 -33.18 25.53
CA TYR A 28 -47.06 -31.71 25.70
C TYR A 28 -45.67 -31.14 25.97
N GLN A 29 -44.89 -31.76 26.85
CA GLN A 29 -43.51 -31.35 27.14
C GLN A 29 -42.60 -31.35 25.90
N PRO A 30 -42.48 -32.45 25.13
CA PRO A 30 -41.63 -32.44 23.93
C PRO A 30 -42.15 -31.51 22.83
N LEU A 31 -43.47 -31.35 22.69
CA LEU A 31 -44.05 -30.44 21.70
C LEU A 31 -43.72 -28.97 22.02
N LEU A 32 -43.88 -28.57 23.29
CA LEU A 32 -43.52 -27.22 23.73
C LEU A 32 -42.03 -26.97 23.57
N LYS A 33 -41.20 -27.93 23.96
CA LYS A 33 -39.75 -27.84 23.76
C LYS A 33 -39.38 -27.65 22.28
N PHE A 34 -40.02 -28.37 21.37
CA PHE A 34 -39.78 -28.20 19.94
C PHE A 34 -40.17 -26.80 19.43
N MET A 35 -41.27 -26.24 19.95
CA MET A 35 -41.69 -24.88 19.62
C MET A 35 -40.67 -23.84 20.15
N ASP A 36 -40.21 -23.99 21.38
CA ASP A 36 -39.21 -23.12 22.00
C ASP A 36 -37.85 -23.20 21.28
N ASP A 37 -37.41 -24.42 20.93
CA ASP A 37 -36.19 -24.65 20.16
C ASP A 37 -36.27 -23.98 18.79
N ARG A 38 -37.44 -24.05 18.13
CA ARG A 38 -37.67 -23.39 16.84
C ARG A 38 -37.64 -21.88 16.98
N GLU A 39 -38.34 -21.31 17.96
CA GLU A 39 -38.37 -19.87 18.21
C GLU A 39 -36.96 -19.34 18.51
N SER A 40 -36.22 -20.03 19.40
CA SER A 40 -34.83 -19.73 19.73
C SER A 40 -33.92 -19.80 18.49
N SER A 41 -34.07 -20.84 17.65
CA SER A 41 -33.27 -20.97 16.42
C SER A 41 -33.54 -19.83 15.44
N ILE A 42 -34.81 -19.43 15.26
CA ILE A 42 -35.18 -18.33 14.38
C ILE A 42 -34.63 -17.00 14.90
N SER A 43 -34.81 -16.73 16.19
CA SER A 43 -34.30 -15.52 16.85
C SER A 43 -32.77 -15.43 16.73
N ASN A 44 -32.06 -16.52 16.99
CA ASN A 44 -30.60 -16.57 16.85
C ASN A 44 -30.16 -16.35 15.40
N ARG A 45 -30.80 -17.00 14.42
CA ARG A 45 -30.51 -16.80 13.00
C ARG A 45 -30.71 -15.35 12.57
N LEU A 46 -31.80 -14.71 13.01
CA LEU A 46 -32.09 -13.30 12.72
C LEU A 46 -31.04 -12.37 13.33
N LYS A 47 -30.64 -12.64 14.59
CA LYS A 47 -29.60 -11.88 15.27
C LYS A 47 -28.25 -12.01 14.56
N SER A 48 -27.84 -13.24 14.24
CA SER A 48 -26.59 -13.49 13.51
C SER A 48 -26.60 -12.86 12.11
N ALA A 49 -27.74 -12.86 11.40
CA ALA A 49 -27.85 -12.19 10.11
C ALA A 49 -27.64 -10.66 10.23
N ARG A 50 -28.24 -10.03 11.24
CA ARG A 50 -28.03 -8.60 11.53
C ARG A 50 -26.59 -8.28 11.93
N GLU A 51 -25.98 -9.11 12.76
CA GLU A 51 -24.57 -8.96 13.15
C GLU A 51 -23.63 -9.14 11.96
N LEU A 52 -23.92 -10.08 11.06
CA LEU A 52 -23.15 -10.28 9.83
C LEU A 52 -23.28 -9.09 8.87
N GLU A 53 -24.48 -8.52 8.73
CA GLU A 53 -24.70 -7.32 7.91
C GLU A 53 -23.95 -6.10 8.48
N GLY A 54 -24.05 -5.87 9.78
CA GLY A 54 -23.32 -4.79 10.46
C GLY A 54 -21.80 -4.95 10.35
N SER A 55 -21.28 -6.15 10.63
CA SER A 55 -19.84 -6.44 10.52
C SER A 55 -19.35 -6.37 9.07
N SER A 56 -20.16 -6.74 8.08
CA SER A 56 -19.82 -6.58 6.66
C SER A 56 -19.67 -5.10 6.29
N SER A 57 -20.60 -4.26 6.74
CA SER A 57 -20.50 -2.81 6.53
C SER A 57 -19.26 -2.22 7.20
N GLU A 58 -18.94 -2.63 8.43
CA GLU A 58 -17.74 -2.18 9.13
C GLU A 58 -16.45 -2.64 8.44
N LEU A 59 -16.41 -3.89 7.96
CA LEU A 59 -15.26 -4.42 7.21
C LEU A 59 -15.06 -3.67 5.90
N ASN A 60 -16.13 -3.35 5.17
CA ASN A 60 -16.06 -2.55 3.96
C ASN A 60 -15.55 -1.14 4.26
N ALA A 61 -16.07 -0.47 5.29
CA ALA A 61 -15.60 0.86 5.70
C ALA A 61 -14.11 0.85 6.09
N LYS A 62 -13.64 -0.18 6.81
CA LYS A 62 -12.22 -0.36 7.13
C LYS A 62 -11.38 -0.60 5.88
N ALA A 63 -11.87 -1.40 4.93
CA ALA A 63 -11.17 -1.64 3.67
C ALA A 63 -11.01 -0.35 2.86
N ASP A 64 -12.08 0.46 2.77
CA ASP A 64 -12.05 1.76 2.09
C ASP A 64 -11.08 2.74 2.75
N ASP A 65 -11.05 2.81 4.09
CA ASP A 65 -10.09 3.64 4.84
C ASP A 65 -8.64 3.20 4.59
N ILE A 66 -8.37 1.89 4.60
CA ILE A 66 -7.04 1.34 4.31
C ILE A 66 -6.62 1.69 2.87
N LEU A 67 -7.52 1.53 1.89
CA LEU A 67 -7.24 1.87 0.50
C LEU A 67 -6.98 3.38 0.32
N ALA A 68 -7.74 4.23 1.01
CA ALA A 68 -7.53 5.67 0.99
C ALA A 68 -6.17 6.05 1.57
N LYS A 69 -5.80 5.49 2.72
CA LYS A 69 -4.49 5.70 3.35
C LYS A 69 -3.34 5.21 2.48
N ALA A 70 -3.44 3.99 1.94
CA ALA A 70 -2.42 3.45 1.04
C ALA A 70 -2.21 4.32 -0.22
N ARG A 71 -3.30 4.86 -0.79
CA ARG A 71 -3.21 5.81 -1.92
C ARG A 71 -2.54 7.12 -1.52
N ALA A 72 -2.88 7.67 -0.35
CA ALA A 72 -2.27 8.90 0.15
C ALA A 72 -0.77 8.71 0.42
N GLU A 73 -0.38 7.62 1.06
CA GLU A 73 1.02 7.26 1.32
C GLU A 73 1.78 7.03 0.01
N SER A 74 1.20 6.31 -0.95
CA SER A 74 1.83 6.10 -2.27
C SER A 74 2.08 7.41 -3.01
N ASN A 75 1.11 8.33 -2.98
CA ASN A 75 1.27 9.65 -3.58
C ASN A 75 2.35 10.47 -2.87
N ALA A 76 2.39 10.45 -1.53
CA ALA A 76 3.41 11.13 -0.75
C ALA A 76 4.83 10.58 -1.03
N ILE A 77 4.98 9.26 -1.10
CA ILE A 77 6.25 8.60 -1.45
C ILE A 77 6.67 9.01 -2.87
N ARG A 78 5.74 8.98 -3.83
CA ARG A 78 6.03 9.37 -5.22
C ARG A 78 6.46 10.83 -5.31
N GLU A 79 5.78 11.73 -4.61
CA GLU A 79 6.11 13.15 -4.58
C GLU A 79 7.48 13.39 -3.94
N SER A 80 7.77 12.74 -2.80
CA SER A 80 9.07 12.80 -2.14
C SER A 80 10.18 12.29 -3.06
N ALA A 81 10.00 11.13 -3.71
CA ALA A 81 10.97 10.56 -4.63
C ALA A 81 11.23 11.47 -5.84
N VAL A 82 10.18 12.10 -6.40
CA VAL A 82 10.34 13.05 -7.51
C VAL A 82 11.07 14.31 -7.05
N LYS A 83 10.78 14.81 -5.85
CA LYS A 83 11.47 15.98 -5.29
C LYS A 83 12.94 15.70 -5.03
N GLU A 84 13.26 14.54 -4.46
CA GLU A 84 14.64 14.11 -4.20
C GLU A 84 15.40 13.89 -5.51
N ALA A 85 14.77 13.24 -6.51
CA ALA A 85 15.37 13.05 -7.82
C ALA A 85 15.67 14.39 -8.51
N LYS A 86 14.75 15.37 -8.43
CA LYS A 86 14.98 16.72 -8.96
C LYS A 86 16.13 17.43 -8.24
N ALA A 87 16.15 17.40 -6.91
CA ALA A 87 17.22 18.00 -6.11
C ALA A 87 18.59 17.36 -6.42
N SER A 88 18.64 16.04 -6.56
CA SER A 88 19.86 15.31 -6.95
C SER A 88 20.31 15.68 -8.36
N ALA A 89 19.37 15.80 -9.31
CA ALA A 89 19.68 16.20 -10.67
C ALA A 89 20.22 17.64 -10.73
N GLU A 90 19.61 18.58 -10.02
CA GLU A 90 20.06 19.97 -9.93
C GLU A 90 21.45 20.06 -9.30
N SER A 91 21.70 19.34 -8.21
CA SER A 91 23.01 19.29 -7.55
C SER A 91 24.09 18.75 -8.50
N ARG A 92 23.81 17.64 -9.20
CA ARG A 92 24.73 17.06 -10.19
C ARG A 92 25.00 18.01 -11.35
N LEU A 93 23.98 18.73 -11.81
CA LEU A 93 24.13 19.70 -12.89
C LEU A 93 25.01 20.88 -12.46
N ALA A 94 24.82 21.37 -11.23
CA ALA A 94 25.62 22.44 -10.65
C ALA A 94 27.09 22.01 -10.45
N GLU A 95 27.31 20.80 -9.91
CA GLU A 95 28.66 20.23 -9.79
C GLU A 95 29.35 20.07 -11.14
N LYS A 96 28.65 19.51 -12.13
CA LYS A 96 29.20 19.34 -13.48
C LYS A 96 29.50 20.67 -14.15
N SER A 97 28.64 21.67 -13.99
CA SER A 97 28.87 23.01 -14.53
C SER A 97 30.10 23.66 -13.89
N LYS A 98 30.28 23.49 -12.57
CA LYS A 98 31.46 23.99 -11.85
C LYS A 98 32.74 23.26 -12.28
N GLU A 99 32.67 21.94 -12.46
CA GLU A 99 33.78 21.14 -12.97
C GLU A 99 34.16 21.55 -14.40
N LEU A 100 33.17 21.82 -15.25
CA LEU A 100 33.37 22.26 -16.62
C LEU A 100 34.04 23.63 -16.68
N GLU A 101 33.57 24.58 -15.86
CA GLU A 101 34.16 25.91 -15.77
C GLU A 101 35.61 25.84 -15.29
N ALA A 102 35.89 25.02 -14.27
CA ALA A 102 37.26 24.82 -13.79
C ALA A 102 38.18 24.25 -14.89
N LYS A 103 37.72 23.22 -15.62
CA LYS A 103 38.47 22.64 -16.75
C LYS A 103 38.65 23.63 -17.89
N TYR A 104 37.66 24.49 -18.15
CA TYR A 104 37.74 25.51 -19.18
C TYR A 104 38.79 26.58 -18.83
N GLN A 105 38.81 27.04 -17.57
CA GLN A 105 39.85 27.96 -17.09
C GLN A 105 41.25 27.33 -17.14
N GLU A 106 41.38 26.06 -16.75
CA GLU A 106 42.64 25.31 -16.85
C GLU A 106 43.09 25.21 -18.31
N PHE A 107 42.19 24.85 -19.23
CA PHE A 107 42.47 24.80 -20.68
C PHE A 107 42.94 26.15 -21.23
N LEU A 108 42.27 27.26 -20.88
CA LEU A 108 42.69 28.59 -21.31
C LEU A 108 44.08 28.96 -20.78
N SER A 109 44.38 28.60 -19.53
CA SER A 109 45.70 28.82 -18.95
C SER A 109 46.78 28.01 -19.67
N GLY A 110 46.51 26.75 -20.00
CA GLY A 110 47.38 25.88 -20.78
C GLY A 110 47.63 26.43 -22.19
N LEU A 111 46.56 26.83 -22.89
CA LEU A 111 46.66 27.41 -24.23
C LEU A 111 47.51 28.69 -24.25
N SER A 112 47.37 29.54 -23.22
CA SER A 112 48.18 30.76 -23.11
C SER A 112 49.67 30.45 -22.90
N ARG A 113 49.97 29.38 -22.17
CA ARG A 113 51.34 28.91 -21.92
C ARG A 113 51.93 28.29 -23.18
N GLU A 114 51.22 27.39 -23.85
CA GLU A 114 51.63 26.81 -25.13
C GLU A 114 51.89 27.88 -26.18
N LYS A 115 51.04 28.92 -26.25
CA LYS A 115 51.24 30.06 -27.15
C LYS A 115 52.57 30.79 -26.85
N ARG A 116 52.89 31.04 -25.58
CA ARG A 116 54.18 31.66 -25.20
C ARG A 116 55.37 30.78 -25.55
N GLU A 117 55.30 29.49 -25.22
CA GLU A 117 56.35 28.52 -25.55
C GLU A 117 56.58 28.45 -27.07
N LEU A 118 55.50 28.45 -27.86
CA LEU A 118 55.57 28.49 -29.33
C LEU A 118 56.21 29.79 -29.83
N GLU A 119 55.81 30.95 -29.31
CA GLU A 119 56.41 32.25 -29.66
C GLU A 119 57.90 32.32 -29.33
N GLU A 120 58.32 31.79 -28.18
CA GLU A 120 59.73 31.70 -27.79
C GLU A 120 60.49 30.76 -28.71
N SER A 121 59.92 29.60 -29.03
CA SER A 121 60.54 28.64 -29.96
C SER A 121 60.73 29.22 -31.37
N LEU A 122 59.73 29.97 -31.87
CA LEU A 122 59.79 30.67 -33.15
C LEU A 122 60.87 31.76 -33.14
N LYS A 123 60.97 32.54 -32.05
CA LYS A 123 62.04 33.53 -31.87
C LYS A 123 63.42 32.89 -31.82
N ALA A 124 63.57 31.73 -31.20
CA ALA A 124 64.82 30.99 -31.17
C ALA A 124 65.21 30.39 -32.54
N GLN A 125 64.22 30.02 -33.36
CA GLN A 125 64.43 29.46 -34.71
C GLN A 125 64.53 30.52 -35.82
N LEU A 126 64.10 31.76 -35.55
CA LEU A 126 64.15 32.90 -36.46
C LEU A 126 65.55 33.19 -37.06
N PRO A 127 66.67 33.10 -36.31
CA PRO A 127 68.02 33.24 -36.86
C PRO A 127 68.36 32.13 -37.85
N LEU A 128 68.01 30.87 -37.54
CA LEU A 128 68.24 29.71 -38.41
C LEU A 128 67.38 29.79 -39.70
N LEU A 129 66.14 30.27 -39.58
CA LEU A 129 65.27 30.55 -40.72
C LEU A 129 65.84 31.68 -41.60
N LYS A 130 66.34 32.77 -41.02
CA LYS A 130 67.02 33.83 -41.80
C LYS A 130 68.28 33.32 -42.48
N GLN A 131 69.07 32.50 -41.79
CA GLN A 131 70.31 31.95 -42.33
C GLN A 131 70.06 30.96 -43.48
N SER A 132 69.03 30.12 -43.35
CA SER A 132 68.61 29.21 -44.42
C SER A 132 67.97 29.91 -45.61
N LEU A 133 67.25 31.02 -45.41
CA LEU A 133 66.76 31.87 -46.49
C LEU A 133 67.91 32.56 -47.22
N ASN A 134 68.85 33.18 -46.51
CA ASN A 134 70.02 33.80 -47.12
C ASN A 134 70.87 32.78 -47.88
N ALA A 135 71.14 31.60 -47.29
CA ALA A 135 71.89 30.54 -47.97
C ALA A 135 71.22 30.02 -49.26
N LYS A 136 69.89 30.18 -49.38
CA LYS A 136 69.12 29.80 -50.57
C LYS A 136 69.04 30.91 -51.61
N ILE A 137 69.14 32.17 -51.17
CA ILE A 137 69.25 33.35 -52.04
C ILE A 137 70.68 33.49 -52.58
N ASP A 138 71.71 33.18 -51.77
CA ASP A 138 73.12 33.21 -52.17
C ASP A 138 73.49 32.04 -53.11
N ASN A 139 72.65 31.00 -53.21
CA ASN A 139 72.78 29.87 -54.15
C ASN A 139 71.88 30.01 -55.40
N LEU A 140 71.23 31.17 -55.58
CA LEU A 140 70.53 31.58 -56.81
C LEU A 140 71.39 32.59 -57.57
#